data_AF-A0A7E4W3D9-F1
#
_entry.id   AF-A0A7E4W3D9-F1
#
_cell.length_a   1.000
_cell.length_b   1.000
_cell.length_c   1.000
_cell.angle_alpha   90.00
_cell.angle_beta   90.00
_cell.angle_gamma   90.00
#
_symmetry.space_group_name_H-M   'P 1'
#
loop_
_entity.id
_entity.type
_entity.pdbx_description
1 polymer ?
#
loop_
_entity_poly.entity_id
_entity_poly.type
_entity_poly.pdbx_seq_one_letter_code
_entity_poly.pdbx_strand_id
1 'polypeptide(L)'
;MQRRIHSLSCDLVKENKNVRLAHMNFIVENENTEDPTEEDVSFLYKLVDGVCKKSYGFFAAKLAGLPTQLVKEASEAGQLLQKQQERMRATQAARNA
;
A
#
# COMPACT_ATOMS: atom_id res chain seq x y z
N MET A 1 4.18 10.58 8.10
CA MET A 1 5.33 10.58 7.16
C MET A 1 5.44 9.19 6.52
N GLN A 2 4.60 8.88 5.52
CA GLN A 2 4.57 7.56 4.87
C GLN A 2 5.22 7.66 3.48
N ARG A 3 6.51 7.34 3.36
CA ARG A 3 7.11 7.13 2.03
C ARG A 3 6.64 5.77 1.51
N ARG A 4 5.72 5.76 0.55
CA ARG A 4 5.47 4.56 -0.28
C ARG A 4 6.70 4.34 -1.17
N ILE A 5 7.61 3.47 -0.75
CA ILE A 5 8.84 3.11 -1.51
C ILE A 5 8.50 2.24 -2.73
N HIS A 6 7.25 1.78 -2.88
CA HIS A 6 6.78 0.82 -3.88
C HIS A 6 7.34 1.04 -5.30
N SER A 7 7.31 2.26 -5.85
CA SER A 7 7.84 2.49 -7.21
C SER A 7 9.36 2.46 -7.28
N LEU A 8 10.05 3.08 -6.33
CA LEU A 8 11.51 3.12 -6.33
C LEU A 8 12.11 1.71 -6.11
N SER A 9 11.47 0.91 -5.26
CA SER A 9 11.89 -0.47 -5.01
C SER A 9 11.73 -1.37 -6.24
N CYS A 10 10.68 -1.16 -7.04
CA CYS A 10 10.46 -1.96 -8.25
C CYS A 10 11.50 -1.66 -9.33
N ASP A 11 11.88 -0.39 -9.51
CA ASP A 11 12.85 -0.01 -10.55
C ASP A 11 14.27 -0.42 -10.17
N LEU A 12 14.65 -0.26 -8.90
CA LEU A 12 15.98 -0.64 -8.41
C LEU A 12 16.26 -2.15 -8.49
N VAL A 13 15.23 -2.99 -8.31
CA VAL A 13 15.35 -4.45 -8.44
C VAL A 13 15.40 -4.90 -9.90
N LYS A 14 14.79 -4.16 -10.83
CA LYS A 14 14.97 -4.43 -12.27
C LYS A 14 16.42 -4.20 -12.71
N GLU A 15 17.08 -3.21 -12.12
CA GLU A 15 18.45 -2.81 -12.48
C GLU A 15 19.53 -3.66 -11.80
N ASN A 16 19.22 -4.36 -10.68
CA ASN A 16 20.22 -5.06 -9.89
C ASN A 16 19.78 -6.48 -9.48
N LYS A 17 20.46 -7.50 -10.04
CA LYS A 17 20.20 -8.93 -9.78
C LYS A 17 20.52 -9.39 -8.35
N ASN A 18 21.31 -8.63 -7.60
CA ASN A 18 21.67 -8.94 -6.21
C ASN A 18 20.65 -8.41 -5.20
N VAL A 19 19.64 -7.67 -5.64
CA VAL A 19 18.57 -7.13 -4.79
C VAL A 19 17.28 -7.91 -5.05
N ARG A 20 16.60 -8.32 -3.99
CA ARG A 20 15.30 -9.00 -4.07
C ARG A 20 14.24 -8.27 -3.27
N LEU A 21 13.00 -8.37 -3.73
CA LEU A 21 11.83 -7.82 -3.04
C LEU A 21 11.19 -8.91 -2.20
N ALA A 22 10.90 -8.58 -0.95
CA ALA A 22 10.16 -9.43 -0.03
C ALA A 22 9.30 -8.55 0.88
N HIS A 23 8.24 -9.13 1.44
CA HIS A 23 7.36 -8.49 2.41
C HIS A 23 6.99 -9.45 3.54
N MET A 24 6.48 -8.90 4.64
CA MET A 24 5.96 -9.70 5.75
C MET A 24 4.55 -10.17 5.45
N ASN A 25 4.34 -11.48 5.53
CA ASN A 25 3.06 -12.10 5.25
C ASN A 25 2.03 -11.80 6.33
N PHE A 26 0.76 -11.74 5.94
CA PHE A 26 -0.38 -11.40 6.78
C PHE A 26 -1.63 -12.12 6.26
N ILE A 27 -2.64 -12.21 7.12
CA ILE A 27 -4.00 -12.64 6.77
C ILE A 27 -4.92 -11.45 7.04
N VAL A 28 -5.88 -11.24 6.16
CA VAL A 28 -6.95 -10.25 6.35
C VAL A 28 -8.25 -11.02 6.50
N GLU A 29 -8.95 -10.79 7.60
CA GLU A 29 -10.33 -11.21 7.81
C GLU A 29 -11.25 -10.02 7.52
N ASN A 30 -12.46 -10.31 7.02
CA ASN A 30 -13.44 -9.29 6.62
C ASN A 30 -12.86 -8.27 5.63
N GLU A 31 -12.22 -8.75 4.56
CA GLU A 31 -11.65 -7.88 3.52
C GLU A 31 -12.78 -7.05 2.86
N ASN A 32 -12.93 -5.80 3.32
CA ASN A 32 -13.90 -4.86 2.81
C ASN A 32 -13.17 -3.71 2.10
N THR A 33 -13.26 -3.70 0.77
CA THR A 33 -12.63 -2.67 -0.06
C THR A 33 -13.17 -1.26 0.18
N GLU A 34 -14.38 -1.13 0.74
CA GLU A 34 -15.04 0.16 0.95
C GLU A 34 -14.75 0.76 2.33
N ASP A 35 -14.62 -0.08 3.37
CA ASP A 35 -14.35 0.39 4.73
C ASP A 35 -13.11 -0.28 5.35
N PRO A 36 -11.95 0.40 5.35
CA PRO A 36 -10.71 -0.13 5.95
C PRO A 36 -10.79 -0.27 7.47
N THR A 37 -11.87 0.23 8.10
CA THR A 37 -12.06 0.14 9.55
C THR A 37 -12.71 -1.18 9.97
N GLU A 38 -13.30 -1.91 9.03
CA GLU A 38 -13.87 -3.25 9.25
C GLU A 38 -12.88 -4.39 9.03
N GLU A 39 -11.73 -4.10 8.40
CA GLU A 39 -10.68 -5.09 8.20
C GLU A 39 -9.99 -5.45 9.52
N ASP A 40 -9.73 -6.75 9.70
CA ASP A 40 -8.89 -7.26 10.77
C ASP A 40 -7.67 -7.99 10.19
N VAL A 41 -6.48 -7.50 10.56
CA VAL A 41 -5.22 -7.95 9.96
C VAL A 41 -4.40 -8.71 10.99
N SER A 42 -4.08 -9.96 10.67
CA SER A 42 -3.20 -10.83 11.46
C SER A 42 -1.83 -10.96 10.81
N PHE A 43 -0.79 -10.50 11.50
CA PHE A 43 0.58 -10.62 11.02
C PHE A 43 1.13 -12.02 11.30
N LEU A 44 1.60 -12.70 10.25
CA LEU A 44 2.12 -14.07 10.37
C LEU A 44 3.61 -14.13 10.70
N TYR A 45 4.29 -12.98 10.70
CA TYR A 45 5.73 -12.87 10.93
C TYR A 45 6.58 -13.78 10.01
N LYS A 46 6.05 -14.17 8.85
CA LYS A 46 6.75 -14.95 7.82
C LYS A 46 7.18 -14.05 6.66
N LEU A 47 8.48 -14.01 6.36
CA LEU A 47 8.98 -13.29 5.19
C LEU A 47 8.63 -14.07 3.91
N VAL A 48 8.05 -13.37 2.94
CA VAL A 48 7.65 -13.95 1.64
C VAL A 48 8.15 -13.08 0.51
N ASP A 49 8.49 -13.71 -0.61
CA ASP A 49 9.00 -12.99 -1.79
C ASP A 49 7.93 -12.09 -2.43
N GLY A 50 8.40 -11.05 -3.10
CA GLY A 50 7.58 -10.09 -3.83
C GLY A 50 7.22 -8.84 -3.03
N VAL A 51 6.47 -7.96 -3.69
CA VAL A 51 6.10 -6.65 -3.16
C VAL A 51 4.72 -6.73 -2.50
N CYS A 52 4.60 -6.08 -1.34
CA CYS A 52 3.30 -5.96 -0.70
C CYS A 52 2.34 -5.12 -1.57
N LYS A 53 1.15 -5.66 -1.85
CA LYS A 53 0.14 -5.02 -2.70
C LYS A 53 -0.60 -3.88 -2.00
N LYS A 54 -0.67 -3.90 -0.66
CA LYS A 54 -1.42 -2.93 0.17
C LYS A 54 -0.64 -2.55 1.42
N SER A 55 -0.72 -1.30 1.86
CA SER A 55 -0.17 -0.87 3.14
C SER A 55 -1.27 -0.76 4.20
N TYR A 56 -1.07 -1.37 5.36
CA TYR A 56 -2.02 -1.35 6.48
C TYR A 56 -1.80 -0.16 7.44
N GLY A 57 -1.35 0.99 6.92
CA GLY A 57 -1.14 2.19 7.73
C GLY A 57 -2.42 2.71 8.39
N PHE A 58 -3.57 2.59 7.71
CA PHE A 58 -4.87 2.95 8.26
C PHE A 58 -5.35 1.95 9.33
N PHE A 59 -5.03 0.67 9.19
CA PHE A 59 -5.26 -0.31 10.25
C PHE A 59 -4.39 -0.01 11.49
N ALA A 60 -3.14 0.41 11.30
CA ALA A 60 -2.30 0.86 12.41
C ALA A 60 -2.87 2.13 13.10
N ALA A 61 -3.46 3.06 12.33
CA ALA A 61 -4.17 4.22 12.87
C ALA A 61 -5.41 3.82 13.71
N LYS A 62 -6.19 2.84 13.24
CA LYS A 62 -7.29 2.22 14.00
C LYS A 62 -6.77 1.63 15.32
N LEU A 63 -5.70 0.84 15.29
CA LEU A 63 -5.09 0.26 16.50
C LEU A 63 -4.56 1.33 17.47
N ALA A 64 -4.12 2.48 16.97
CA ALA A 64 -3.71 3.62 17.79
C ALA A 64 -4.88 4.37 18.44
N GLY A 65 -6.13 3.95 18.21
CA GLY A 65 -7.32 4.56 18.80
C GLY A 65 -7.76 5.85 18.11
N LEU A 66 -7.35 6.09 16.86
CA LEU A 66 -7.84 7.24 16.11
C LEU A 66 -9.33 7.09 15.76
N PRO A 67 -10.10 8.20 15.70
CA PRO A 67 -11.52 8.14 15.35
C PRO A 67 -11.76 7.49 13.99
N THR A 68 -12.71 6.54 13.95
CA THR A 68 -13.05 5.76 12.74
C THR A 68 -13.33 6.65 11.53
N GLN A 69 -14.09 7.73 11.73
CA GLN A 69 -14.43 8.67 10.66
C GLN A 69 -13.19 9.34 10.06
N LEU A 70 -12.22 9.74 10.91
CA LEU A 70 -10.97 10.34 10.45
C LEU A 70 -10.13 9.35 9.63
N VAL A 71 -10.06 8.09 10.07
CA VAL A 71 -9.35 7.03 9.34
C VAL A 71 -9.99 6.78 7.98
N LYS A 72 -11.33 6.79 7.91
CA LYS A 72 -12.09 6.60 6.67
C LYS A 72 -11.85 7.74 5.68
N GLU A 73 -12.02 9.00 6.10
CA GLU A 73 -11.77 10.18 5.27
C GLU A 73 -10.32 10.21 4.73
N ALA A 74 -9.35 9.88 5.57
CA ALA A 74 -7.95 9.82 5.17
C ALA A 74 -7.67 8.68 4.15
N SER A 75 -8.36 7.55 4.28
CA SER A 75 -8.29 6.44 3.31
C SER A 75 -8.83 6.86 1.94
N GLU A 76 -10.01 7.48 1.90
CA GLU A 76 -10.63 7.96 0.67
C GLU A 76 -9.73 8.98 -0.05
N ALA A 77 -9.19 9.96 0.68
CA ALA A 77 -8.23 10.93 0.14
C ALA A 77 -6.96 10.25 -0.40
N GLY A 78 -6.45 9.24 0.31
CA GLY A 78 -5.28 8.45 -0.12
C GLY A 78 -5.53 7.65 -1.40
N GLN A 79 -6.72 7.08 -1.57
CA GLN A 79 -7.13 6.38 -2.79
C GLN A 79 -7.28 7.33 -3.98
N LEU A 80 -7.87 8.52 -3.76
CA LEU A 80 -7.99 9.54 -4.80
C LEU A 80 -6.62 9.97 -5.32
N LEU A 81 -5.69 10.24 -4.41
CA LEU A 81 -4.32 10.63 -4.76
C LEU A 81 -3.60 9.52 -5.54
N GLN A 82 -3.79 8.26 -5.16
CA GLN A 82 -3.21 7.14 -5.89
C GLN A 82 -3.73 7.06 -7.33
N LYS A 83 -5.05 7.16 -7.52
CA LYS A 83 -5.67 7.17 -8.85
C LYS A 83 -5.13 8.32 -9.71
N GLN A 84 -4.93 9.50 -9.12
CA GLN A 84 -4.32 10.65 -9.81
C GLN A 84 -2.86 10.39 -10.22
N GLN A 85 -2.06 9.81 -9.33
CA GLN A 85 -0.66 9.46 -9.64
C GLN A 85 -0.55 8.42 -10.75
N GLU A 86 -1.40 7.39 -10.73
CA GLU A 86 -1.46 6.36 -11.78
C GLU A 86 -1.82 6.97 -13.14
N ARG A 87 -2.83 7.86 -13.17
CA ARG A 87 -3.18 8.61 -14.38
C ARG A 87 -2.03 9.47 -14.89
N MET A 88 -1.37 10.25 -14.03
CA MET A 88 -0.23 11.07 -14.42
C MET A 88 0.92 10.24 -14.98
N ARG A 89 1.23 9.09 -14.36
CA ARG A 89 2.26 8.17 -14.86
C ARG A 89 1.90 7.57 -16.21
N ALA A 90 0.64 7.18 -16.41
CA ALA A 90 0.17 6.66 -17.70
C ALA A 90 0.29 7.73 -18.80
N THR A 91 -0.09 8.97 -18.52
CA THR A 91 0.08 10.10 -19.46
C THR A 91 1.55 10.38 -19.76
N GLN A 92 2.44 10.33 -18.75
CA GLN A 92 3.88 10.52 -18.94
C GLN A 92 4.50 9.39 -19.78
N ALA A 93 4.10 8.14 -19.53
CA ALA A 93 4.56 6.98 -20.29
C ALA A 93 4.11 7.05 -21.76
N ALA A 94 2.86 7.44 -22.01
CA ALA A 94 2.35 7.65 -23.37
C ALA A 94 3.01 8.83 -24.10
N ARG A 95 3.53 9.82 -23.37
CA ARG A 95 4.28 10.95 -23.94
C ARG A 95 5.74 10.62 -24.25
N ASN A 96 6.30 9.61 -23.57
CA ASN A 96 7.69 9.18 -23.71
C ASN A 96 7.86 7.93 -24.61
N ALA A 97 6.75 7.38 -25.13
CA ALA A 97 6.71 6.27 -26.09
C ALA A 97 6.57 6.81 -27.51
#